data_AF-A0A9D4Y7B9-F1
#
_entry.id   AF-A0A9D4Y7B9-F1
#
_cell.length_a   1.000
_cell.length_b   1.000
_cell.length_c   1.000
_cell.angle_alpha   90.00
_cell.angle_beta   90.00
_cell.angle_gamma   90.00
#
_symmetry.space_group_name_H-M   'P 1'
#
loop_
_entity.id
_entity.type
_entity.pdbx_description
1 polymer ?
#
loop_
_entity_poly.entity_id
_entity_poly.type
_entity_poly.pdbx_seq_one_letter_code
_entity_poly.pdbx_strand_id
1 'polypeptide(L)'
;MMDPYMTQLLTLSNSTTKTILYYYWCSFNGFVAKLTENEADKMAGVVGVISVLPDEKRQLLTREVERQNYESDVIVGVIDSGIWPESKSFNDKGFSPPPAKWKGSCQAFDFTCNNKIIGAKFYPPLHHNALSSKDIESPRDSSGHGTHTTSTVEFR
;
A
#
# COMPACT_ATOMS: atom_id res chain seq x y z
N MET A 1 -4.20 11.20 21.64
CA MET A 1 -4.84 10.41 22.71
C MET A 1 -4.96 8.99 22.17
N MET A 2 -4.35 7.99 22.80
CA MET A 2 -4.45 6.60 22.33
C MET A 2 -5.88 6.09 22.55
N ASP A 3 -6.42 5.38 21.56
CA ASP A 3 -7.72 4.70 21.65
C ASP A 3 -7.70 3.67 22.80
N PRO A 4 -8.75 3.56 23.64
CA PRO A 4 -8.90 2.49 24.63
C PRO A 4 -8.61 1.07 24.09
N TYR A 5 -8.96 0.80 22.83
CA TYR A 5 -8.66 -0.48 22.17
C TYR A 5 -7.16 -0.67 21.89
N MET A 6 -6.41 0.41 21.64
CA MET A 6 -4.96 0.34 21.50
C MET A 6 -4.30 -0.08 22.80
N THR A 7 -4.81 0.31 23.97
CA THR A 7 -4.26 -0.15 25.25
C THR A 7 -4.49 -1.64 25.47
N GLN A 8 -5.63 -2.17 25.03
CA GLN A 8 -5.93 -3.61 25.08
C GLN A 8 -5.04 -4.40 24.11
N LEU A 9 -4.89 -3.92 22.87
CA LEU A 9 -3.98 -4.49 21.87
C LEU A 9 -2.52 -4.45 22.34
N LEU A 10 -2.10 -3.35 22.98
CA LEU A 10 -0.76 -3.21 23.55
C LEU A 10 -0.53 -4.13 24.78
N THR A 11 -1.60 -4.47 25.50
CA THR A 11 -1.51 -5.42 26.62
C THR A 11 -1.38 -6.85 26.11
N LEU A 12 -2.14 -7.21 25.06
CA LEU A 12 -1.97 -8.47 24.32
C LEU A 12 -0.58 -8.56 23.66
N SER A 13 -0.07 -7.44 23.15
CA SER A 13 1.27 -7.35 22.55
C SER A 13 2.39 -7.46 23.58
N ASN A 14 2.19 -7.00 24.82
CA ASN A 14 3.24 -7.00 25.84
C ASN A 14 3.66 -8.43 26.28
N SER A 15 2.83 -9.44 26.03
CA SER A 15 3.23 -10.86 26.14
C SER A 15 4.05 -11.37 24.94
N THR A 16 4.10 -10.62 23.83
CA THR A 16 4.52 -11.06 22.48
C THR A 16 5.25 -9.95 21.70
N THR A 17 6.01 -9.08 22.37
CA THR A 17 6.57 -7.85 21.75
C THR A 17 7.55 -8.11 20.60
N LYS A 18 8.10 -9.32 20.48
CA LYS A 18 8.98 -9.72 19.36
C LYS A 18 8.25 -10.20 18.11
N THR A 19 6.92 -10.33 18.15
CA THR A 19 6.15 -10.92 17.04
C THR A 19 5.22 -9.94 16.33
N ILE A 20 4.94 -8.75 16.86
CA ILE A 20 4.10 -7.75 16.18
C ILE A 20 4.92 -6.88 15.23
N LEU A 21 4.44 -6.75 13.99
CA LEU A 21 5.11 -6.09 12.86
C LEU A 21 4.48 -4.72 12.56
N TYR A 22 3.14 -4.65 12.53
CA TYR A 22 2.41 -3.41 12.24
C TYR A 22 1.15 -3.31 13.10
N TYR A 23 0.69 -2.09 13.32
CA TYR A 23 -0.58 -1.78 13.96
C TYR A 23 -1.41 -0.88 13.05
N TYR A 24 -2.71 -1.11 13.04
CA TYR A 24 -3.70 -0.35 12.30
C TYR A 24 -4.73 0.19 13.28
N TRP A 25 -5.07 1.46 13.13
CA TRP A 25 -6.04 2.14 13.97
C TRP A 25 -6.91 3.15 13.21
N CYS A 26 -6.48 3.62 12.03
CA CYS A 26 -7.27 4.59 11.26
C CYS A 26 -8.42 3.94 10.47
N SER A 27 -8.16 2.82 9.80
CA SER A 27 -9.14 2.17 8.92
C SER A 27 -9.80 0.95 9.56
N PHE A 28 -9.06 0.25 10.41
CA PHE A 28 -9.50 -0.90 11.17
C PHE A 28 -8.61 -1.01 12.41
N ASN A 29 -9.16 -1.53 13.51
CA ASN A 29 -8.42 -1.79 14.74
C ASN A 29 -7.81 -3.18 14.65
N GLY A 30 -6.49 -3.26 14.47
CA GLY A 30 -5.82 -4.54 14.31
C GLY A 30 -4.30 -4.44 14.26
N PHE A 31 -3.64 -5.58 14.10
CA PHE A 31 -2.19 -5.66 14.00
C PHE A 31 -1.78 -6.82 13.09
N VAL A 32 -0.56 -6.75 12.58
CA VAL A 32 0.12 -7.87 11.93
C VAL A 32 1.09 -8.47 12.92
N ALA A 33 1.07 -9.79 13.08
CA ALA A 33 2.05 -10.50 13.89
C ALA A 33 2.56 -11.75 13.17
N LYS A 34 3.83 -12.08 13.41
CA LYS A 34 4.44 -13.35 13.05
C LYS A 34 4.12 -14.35 14.15
N LEU A 35 3.26 -15.32 13.91
CA LEU A 35 2.87 -16.31 14.91
C LEU A 35 3.10 -17.72 14.36
N THR A 36 3.34 -18.68 15.24
CA THR A 36 3.15 -20.10 14.92
C THR A 36 1.65 -20.41 14.78
N GLU A 37 1.29 -21.49 14.09
CA GLU A 37 -0.12 -21.91 13.95
C GLU A 37 -0.80 -22.05 15.32
N ASN A 38 -0.14 -22.70 16.28
CA ASN A 38 -0.64 -22.84 17.66
C ASN A 38 -0.86 -21.50 18.38
N GLU A 39 -0.02 -20.49 18.11
CA GLU A 39 -0.18 -19.16 18.68
C GLU A 39 -1.32 -18.39 18.00
N ALA A 40 -1.48 -18.54 16.68
CA ALA A 40 -2.58 -17.97 15.92
C ALA A 40 -3.94 -18.52 16.40
N ASP A 41 -4.03 -19.83 16.64
CA ASP A 41 -5.24 -20.47 17.18
C ASP A 41 -5.59 -19.95 18.58
N LYS A 42 -4.59 -19.80 19.45
CA LYS A 42 -4.78 -19.20 20.77
C LYS A 42 -5.26 -17.75 20.66
N MET A 43 -4.70 -17.00 19.71
CA MET A 43 -5.07 -15.60 19.46
C MET A 43 -6.52 -15.46 18.98
N ALA A 44 -7.01 -16.40 18.16
CA ALA A 44 -8.40 -16.42 17.73
C ALA A 44 -9.39 -16.61 18.89
N GLY A 45 -8.96 -17.18 20.02
CA GLY A 45 -9.77 -17.35 21.23
C GLY A 45 -9.73 -16.17 22.22
N VAL A 46 -8.95 -15.11 21.93
CA VAL A 46 -8.82 -13.96 22.83
C VAL A 46 -10.05 -13.05 22.72
N VAL A 47 -10.64 -12.71 23.88
CA VAL A 47 -11.74 -11.73 23.94
C VAL A 47 -11.31 -10.41 23.32
N GLY A 48 -12.05 -9.97 22.30
CA GLY A 48 -11.77 -8.74 21.54
C GLY A 48 -11.08 -8.99 20.19
N VAL A 49 -10.59 -10.20 19.92
CA VAL A 49 -10.12 -10.60 18.58
C VAL A 49 -11.31 -11.11 17.77
N ILE A 50 -11.61 -10.43 16.65
CA ILE A 50 -12.74 -10.79 15.77
C ILE A 50 -12.34 -11.89 14.78
N SER A 51 -11.12 -11.81 14.24
CA SER A 51 -10.62 -12.75 13.24
C SER A 51 -9.10 -12.76 13.20
N VAL A 52 -8.52 -13.92 12.95
CA VAL A 52 -7.11 -14.10 12.63
C VAL A 52 -7.03 -14.65 11.20
N LEU A 53 -6.30 -13.97 10.33
CA LEU A 53 -6.16 -14.34 8.92
C LEU A 53 -4.67 -14.54 8.59
N PRO A 54 -4.29 -15.63 7.90
CA PRO A 54 -2.91 -15.83 7.47
C PRO A 54 -2.52 -14.77 6.42
N ASP A 55 -1.27 -14.34 6.44
CA ASP A 55 -0.70 -13.48 5.40
C ASP A 55 -0.46 -14.31 4.12
N GLU A 56 -1.00 -13.85 2.99
CA GLU A 56 -0.96 -14.56 1.71
C GLU A 56 -0.40 -13.67 0.60
N LYS A 57 0.57 -14.20 -0.15
CA LYS A 57 1.06 -13.53 -1.36
C LYS A 57 -0.02 -13.60 -2.45
N ARG A 58 -0.46 -12.43 -2.93
CA ARG A 58 -1.37 -12.31 -4.07
C ARG A 58 -0.61 -12.26 -5.39
N GLN A 59 -1.25 -12.71 -6.47
CA GLN A 59 -0.71 -12.63 -7.82
C GLN A 59 -1.22 -11.37 -8.51
N LEU A 60 -0.34 -10.72 -9.28
CA LEU A 60 -0.70 -9.57 -10.11
C LEU A 60 -1.54 -10.05 -11.30
N LEU A 61 -2.66 -9.37 -11.54
CA LEU A 61 -3.59 -9.66 -12.63
C LEU A 61 -3.95 -8.36 -13.33
N THR A 62 -3.71 -8.29 -14.64
CA THR A 62 -4.20 -7.20 -15.49
C THR A 62 -4.79 -7.76 -16.77
N ARG A 63 -5.88 -7.15 -17.23
CA ARG A 63 -6.44 -7.37 -18.56
C ARG A 63 -6.42 -6.04 -19.31
N GLU A 64 -6.06 -6.06 -20.58
CA GLU A 64 -6.20 -4.90 -21.44
C GLU A 64 -7.67 -4.51 -21.59
N VAL A 65 -7.96 -3.23 -21.40
CA VAL A 65 -9.30 -2.65 -21.57
C VAL A 65 -9.21 -1.38 -22.40
N GLU A 66 -10.25 -1.10 -23.17
CA GLU A 66 -10.33 0.12 -23.97
C GLU A 66 -10.37 1.35 -23.07
N ARG A 67 -9.54 2.34 -23.41
CA ARG A 67 -9.46 3.60 -22.66
C ARG A 67 -10.69 4.45 -22.95
N GLN A 68 -11.38 4.87 -21.91
CA GLN A 68 -12.49 5.81 -22.01
C GLN A 68 -12.17 7.09 -21.24
N ASN A 69 -12.41 8.25 -21.87
CA ASN A 69 -12.14 9.56 -21.29
C ASN A 69 -13.49 10.20 -20.92
N TYR A 70 -13.92 10.09 -19.66
CA TYR A 70 -15.21 10.66 -19.25
C TYR A 70 -15.16 11.56 -18.01
N GLU A 71 -14.05 11.62 -17.25
CA GLU A 71 -14.04 12.32 -15.97
C GLU A 71 -12.75 13.12 -15.75
N SER A 72 -12.89 14.33 -15.20
CA SER A 72 -11.81 15.17 -14.69
C SER A 72 -11.97 15.36 -13.18
N ASP A 73 -10.93 15.88 -12.50
CA ASP A 73 -10.96 16.20 -11.06
C ASP A 73 -11.17 15.01 -10.09
N VAL A 74 -10.75 13.82 -10.51
CA VAL A 74 -10.72 12.61 -9.66
C VAL A 74 -9.29 12.24 -9.30
N ILE A 75 -9.05 11.94 -8.02
CA ILE A 75 -7.79 11.32 -7.56
C ILE A 75 -7.99 9.81 -7.52
N VAL A 76 -7.19 9.09 -8.32
CA VAL A 76 -7.20 7.62 -8.36
C VAL A 76 -6.00 7.09 -7.59
N GLY A 77 -6.25 6.22 -6.61
CA GLY A 77 -5.20 5.45 -5.92
C GLY A 77 -5.04 4.07 -6.53
N VAL A 78 -3.81 3.68 -6.84
CA VAL A 78 -3.48 2.36 -7.41
C VAL A 78 -2.50 1.65 -6.47
N ILE A 79 -2.79 0.39 -6.12
CA ILE A 79 -1.93 -0.48 -5.33
C ILE A 79 -1.46 -1.61 -6.25
N ASP A 80 -0.21 -1.53 -6.70
CA ASP A 80 0.39 -2.44 -7.69
C ASP A 80 1.93 -2.49 -7.47
N SER A 81 2.72 -2.97 -8.45
CA SER A 81 4.17 -3.12 -8.40
C SER A 81 4.97 -1.80 -8.41
N GLY A 82 4.27 -0.66 -8.41
CA GLY A 82 4.85 0.67 -8.44
C GLY A 82 4.41 1.48 -9.66
N ILE A 83 5.14 2.54 -9.95
CA ILE A 83 4.93 3.39 -11.13
C ILE A 83 6.27 3.88 -11.69
N TRP A 84 6.40 3.96 -13.01
CA TRP A 84 7.58 4.54 -13.67
C TRP A 84 7.29 5.99 -14.10
N PRO A 85 7.70 7.02 -13.31
CA PRO A 85 7.24 8.40 -13.51
C PRO A 85 7.70 9.02 -14.83
N GLU A 86 8.79 8.54 -15.43
CA GLU A 86 9.30 9.02 -16.72
C GLU A 86 8.53 8.47 -17.94
N SER A 87 7.55 7.58 -17.73
CA SER A 87 6.71 7.08 -18.81
C SER A 87 5.89 8.21 -19.46
N LYS A 88 5.71 8.16 -20.78
CA LYS A 88 4.92 9.16 -21.55
C LYS A 88 3.47 9.26 -21.07
N SER A 89 2.92 8.16 -20.55
CA SER A 89 1.59 8.11 -19.93
C SER A 89 1.45 9.09 -18.76
N PHE A 90 2.53 9.37 -18.03
CA PHE A 90 2.49 10.24 -16.86
C PHE A 90 3.00 11.66 -17.11
N ASN A 91 3.04 12.09 -18.37
CA ASN A 91 3.26 13.48 -18.70
C ASN A 91 2.13 14.34 -18.11
N ASP A 92 2.49 15.39 -17.38
CA ASP A 92 1.59 16.24 -16.63
C ASP A 92 1.19 17.52 -17.39
N LYS A 93 1.55 17.64 -18.67
CA LYS A 93 1.12 18.75 -19.52
C LYS A 93 -0.41 18.80 -19.59
N GLY A 94 -0.96 19.93 -19.15
CA GLY A 94 -2.41 20.16 -19.10
C GLY A 94 -3.03 19.86 -17.73
N PHE A 95 -2.29 19.26 -16.81
CA PHE A 95 -2.74 19.06 -15.43
C PHE A 95 -2.49 20.31 -14.59
N SER A 96 -3.51 20.69 -13.82
CA SER A 96 -3.37 21.71 -12.80
C SER A 96 -2.61 21.16 -11.58
N PRO A 97 -2.08 22.01 -10.69
CA PRO A 97 -1.45 21.55 -9.47
C PRO A 97 -2.38 20.65 -8.62
N PRO A 98 -1.82 19.73 -7.81
CA PRO A 98 -2.62 18.88 -6.93
C PRO A 98 -3.59 19.69 -6.05
N PRO A 99 -4.79 19.16 -5.73
CA PRO A 99 -5.75 19.87 -4.90
C PRO A 99 -5.15 20.33 -3.57
N ALA A 100 -5.42 21.56 -3.13
CA ALA A 100 -4.80 22.15 -1.93
C ALA A 100 -5.04 21.35 -0.62
N LYS A 101 -6.09 20.52 -0.58
CA LYS A 101 -6.40 19.63 0.56
C LYS A 101 -5.67 18.28 0.49
N TRP A 102 -5.00 17.96 -0.61
CA TRP A 102 -4.23 16.74 -0.78
C TRP A 102 -3.05 16.74 0.18
N LYS A 103 -2.86 15.62 0.90
CA LYS A 103 -1.80 15.44 1.89
C LYS A 103 -0.83 14.30 1.53
N GLY A 104 -0.94 13.77 0.32
CA GLY A 104 -0.03 12.73 -0.16
C GLY A 104 1.35 13.29 -0.45
N SER A 105 2.31 12.38 -0.58
CA SER A 105 3.71 12.69 -0.86
C SER A 105 4.32 11.61 -1.73
N CYS A 106 5.38 11.93 -2.47
CA CYS A 106 6.26 10.95 -3.08
C CYS A 106 7.36 10.57 -2.09
N GLN A 107 7.48 9.27 -1.78
CA GLN A 107 8.46 8.73 -0.86
C GLN A 107 9.60 8.05 -1.65
N ALA A 108 10.65 8.78 -1.98
CA ALA A 108 12.02 8.29 -2.26
C ALA A 108 12.89 9.46 -2.74
N PHE A 109 14.20 9.36 -2.58
CA PHE A 109 15.13 10.40 -3.06
C PHE A 109 15.19 10.48 -4.59
N ASP A 110 15.02 9.34 -5.26
CA ASP A 110 15.08 9.18 -6.70
C ASP A 110 13.69 9.13 -7.36
N PHE A 111 12.64 9.55 -6.66
CA PHE A 111 11.27 9.60 -7.18
C PHE A 111 10.68 11.00 -7.01
N THR A 112 10.37 11.66 -8.13
CA THR A 112 9.78 13.00 -8.13
C THR A 112 8.34 12.94 -8.64
N CYS A 113 7.41 13.40 -7.79
CA CYS A 113 6.02 13.65 -8.17
C CYS A 113 5.94 14.79 -9.21
N ASN A 114 4.88 14.81 -10.01
CA ASN A 114 4.54 15.90 -10.90
C ASN A 114 3.05 16.28 -10.73
N ASN A 115 2.47 17.11 -11.61
CA ASN A 115 1.06 17.51 -11.44
C ASN A 115 0.05 16.37 -11.71
N LYS A 116 0.51 15.23 -12.24
CA LYS A 116 -0.30 14.04 -12.52
C LYS A 116 -0.06 12.92 -11.51
N ILE A 117 1.19 12.62 -11.20
CA ILE A 117 1.58 11.72 -10.11
C ILE A 117 1.78 12.57 -8.87
N ILE A 118 0.74 12.66 -8.05
CA ILE A 118 0.69 13.57 -6.90
C ILE A 118 1.05 12.89 -5.56
N GLY A 119 1.27 11.57 -5.58
CA GLY A 119 1.72 10.80 -4.42
C GLY A 119 2.18 9.40 -4.84
N ALA A 120 3.20 8.89 -4.15
CA ALA A 120 3.74 7.56 -4.39
C ALA A 120 4.40 7.04 -3.10
N LYS A 121 4.04 5.82 -2.68
CA LYS A 121 4.58 5.20 -1.46
C LYS A 121 4.99 3.77 -1.75
N PHE A 122 6.06 3.35 -1.08
CA PHE A 122 6.55 2.00 -1.10
C PHE A 122 6.21 1.32 0.23
N TYR A 123 5.64 0.13 0.14
CA TYR A 123 5.33 -0.70 1.29
C TYR A 123 6.21 -1.95 1.21
N PRO A 124 7.30 -2.02 2.00
CA PRO A 124 8.19 -3.17 1.97
C PRO A 124 7.41 -4.42 2.42
N PRO A 125 7.65 -5.58 1.78
CA PRO A 125 7.02 -6.81 2.22
C PRO A 125 7.51 -7.19 3.63
N LEU A 126 6.65 -7.88 4.36
CA LEU A 126 6.92 -8.38 5.72
C LEU A 126 8.08 -9.39 5.77
N HIS A 127 8.34 -10.03 4.63
CA HIS A 127 9.33 -11.07 4.47
C HIS A 127 10.44 -10.56 3.55
N HIS A 128 11.65 -10.35 4.08
CA HIS A 128 12.78 -9.84 3.29
C HIS A 128 13.14 -10.71 2.07
N ASN A 129 12.85 -12.00 2.11
CA ASN A 129 13.00 -12.93 0.98
C ASN A 129 11.86 -12.84 -0.05
N ALA A 130 10.85 -11.98 0.18
CA ALA A 130 9.79 -11.74 -0.79
C ALA A 130 10.19 -10.72 -1.86
N LEU A 131 11.22 -9.90 -1.60
CA LEU A 131 11.81 -9.02 -2.60
C LEU A 131 12.72 -9.81 -3.54
N SER A 132 12.52 -9.63 -4.84
CA SER A 132 13.42 -10.12 -5.86
C SER A 132 14.66 -9.21 -5.96
N SER A 133 15.77 -9.71 -6.51
CA SER A 133 16.95 -8.87 -6.80
C SER A 133 16.70 -7.76 -7.81
N LYS A 134 15.53 -7.76 -8.47
CA LYS A 134 15.10 -6.73 -9.41
C LYS A 134 14.18 -5.70 -8.75
N ASP A 135 13.77 -5.90 -7.51
CA ASP A 135 12.85 -4.98 -6.82
C ASP A 135 13.64 -3.77 -6.34
N ILE A 136 13.06 -2.60 -6.56
CA ILE A 136 13.62 -1.33 -6.08
C ILE A 136 12.88 -1.01 -4.79
N GLU A 137 13.61 -0.72 -3.70
CA GLU A 137 13.01 -0.27 -2.44
C GLU A 137 12.51 1.18 -2.54
N SER A 138 11.65 1.43 -3.51
CA SER A 138 11.05 2.72 -3.82
C SER A 138 9.69 2.50 -4.51
N PRO A 139 8.88 3.55 -4.70
CA PRO A 139 7.65 3.44 -5.47
C PRO A 139 7.88 3.17 -6.97
N ARG A 140 9.13 3.09 -7.44
CA ARG A 140 9.46 2.82 -8.84
C ARG A 140 9.08 1.40 -9.24
N ASP A 141 8.47 1.30 -10.41
CA ASP A 141 8.08 0.03 -10.99
C ASP A 141 9.24 -0.61 -11.78
N SER A 142 9.81 -1.69 -11.24
CA SER A 142 10.79 -2.51 -11.99
C SER A 142 10.16 -3.65 -12.78
N SER A 143 8.87 -3.95 -12.54
CA SER A 143 8.14 -5.01 -13.24
C SER A 143 7.43 -4.52 -14.51
N GLY A 144 7.04 -3.25 -14.56
CA GLY A 144 6.23 -2.65 -15.62
C GLY A 144 4.72 -2.85 -15.47
N HIS A 145 4.29 -3.74 -14.57
CA HIS A 145 2.88 -4.07 -14.38
C HIS A 145 2.10 -2.87 -13.82
N GLY A 146 2.55 -2.28 -12.72
CA GLY A 146 1.88 -1.14 -12.10
C GLY A 146 1.84 0.10 -12.99
N THR A 147 2.88 0.33 -13.78
CA THR A 147 2.90 1.38 -14.82
C THR A 147 1.83 1.12 -15.88
N HIS A 148 1.73 -0.12 -16.37
CA HIS A 148 0.70 -0.51 -17.33
C HIS A 148 -0.72 -0.36 -16.75
N THR A 149 -0.97 -0.91 -15.55
CA THR A 149 -2.24 -0.80 -14.81
C THR A 149 -2.63 0.66 -14.63
N THR A 150 -1.72 1.49 -14.13
CA THR A 150 -2.00 2.91 -13.85
C THR A 150 -2.25 3.70 -15.13
N SER A 151 -1.55 3.38 -16.23
CA SER A 151 -1.79 4.03 -17.53
C SER A 151 -3.12 3.63 -18.18
N THR A 152 -3.77 2.57 -17.69
CA THR A 152 -5.04 2.08 -18.22
C THR A 152 -6.22 2.79 -17.55
N VAL A 153 -6.09 3.12 -16.26
CA VAL A 153 -7.04 3.95 -15.50
C VAL A 153 -6.82 5.45 -15.72
N GLU A 154 -5.89 5.82 -16.60
CA GLU A 154 -5.50 7.19 -16.85
C GLU A 154 -6.59 7.95 -17.61
N PHE A 155 -7.10 8.99 -16.97
CA PHE A 155 -7.95 10.01 -17.58
C PHE A 155 -7.08 11.15 -18.12
N ARG A 156 -7.46 11.70 -19.27
CA ARG A 156 -6.72 12.77 -19.95
C ARG A 156 -7.25 14.15 -19.61
#